data_AF-A0A3A8GIP7-F1
#
_entry.id   AF-A0A3A8GIP7-F1
#
_cell.length_a   1.000
_cell.length_b   1.000
_cell.length_c   1.000
_cell.angle_alpha   90.00
_cell.angle_beta   90.00
_cell.angle_gamma   90.00
#
_symmetry.space_group_name_H-M   'P 1'
#
loop_
_entity.id
_entity.type
_entity.pdbx_description
1 polymer ?
#
loop_
_entity_poly.entity_id
_entity_poly.type
_entity_poly.pdbx_seq_one_letter_code
_entity_poly.pdbx_strand_id
1 'polypeptide(L)'
;MLGWVVMTCLLALHAAAAPASDQIQVERRGELLSLSWRDAEDQLNGVLTPAVPRPGEPLRLTLSVGNLQGPPFQGAVTVAFSREGVPGQVTRTLTRDAVGWSTEFVPDEAGTWDVDVRFLTTRPKAAHARFTVSEPPVPPMVWRVLLLLAGGLLLVRVLYAVTRRGVTPEHPIPPLPQAAPVEATPVEPGAATSEAPGAAATSEAPGAAAPVEPTAPPADPPADR
;
A
#
# COMPACT_ATOMS: atom_id res chain seq x y z
N MET A 1 11.92 16.64 -40.95
CA MET A 1 11.67 15.41 -40.16
C MET A 1 12.93 15.03 -39.38
N LEU A 2 13.33 15.80 -38.37
CA LEU A 2 14.57 15.53 -37.61
C LEU A 2 14.50 16.08 -36.16
N GLY A 3 13.31 16.06 -35.55
CA GLY A 3 13.07 16.77 -34.28
C GLY A 3 12.51 15.93 -33.13
N TRP A 4 12.28 14.62 -33.31
CA TRP A 4 11.54 13.83 -32.31
C TRP A 4 12.39 12.80 -31.54
N VAL A 5 13.61 12.50 -31.98
CA VAL A 5 14.35 11.33 -31.42
C VAL A 5 15.18 11.67 -30.17
N VAL A 6 15.36 12.94 -29.81
CA VAL A 6 16.22 13.33 -28.67
C VAL A 6 15.47 13.31 -27.32
N MET A 7 14.13 13.25 -27.32
CA MET A 7 13.31 13.41 -26.11
C MET A 7 12.89 12.09 -25.43
N THR A 8 13.67 11.01 -25.59
CA THR A 8 13.38 9.70 -24.96
C THR A 8 14.52 9.09 -24.14
N CYS A 9 15.69 9.73 -24.06
CA CYS A 9 16.83 9.20 -23.29
C CYS A 9 17.00 9.79 -21.87
N LEU A 10 16.04 10.59 -21.36
CA LEU A 10 16.16 11.25 -20.05
C LEU A 10 15.39 10.60 -18.90
N LEU A 11 14.94 9.35 -19.04
CA LEU A 11 14.14 8.65 -18.01
C LEU A 11 14.61 7.21 -17.78
N ALA A 12 15.83 7.02 -17.28
CA ALA A 12 16.20 5.75 -16.61
C ALA A 12 17.50 5.80 -15.79
N LEU A 13 17.98 6.96 -15.34
CA LEU A 13 19.02 6.98 -14.30
C LEU A 13 18.33 6.82 -12.94
N HIS A 14 17.80 5.63 -12.66
CA HIS A 14 17.68 5.19 -11.27
C HIS A 14 19.12 5.06 -10.77
N ALA A 15 19.64 6.14 -10.20
CA ALA A 15 20.84 6.09 -9.40
C ALA A 15 20.57 5.05 -8.30
N ALA A 16 21.01 3.81 -8.53
CA ALA A 16 21.24 2.87 -7.45
C ALA A 16 22.35 3.52 -6.62
N ALA A 17 21.95 4.36 -5.66
CA ALA A 17 22.84 4.93 -4.69
C ALA A 17 23.65 3.76 -4.12
N ALA A 18 24.97 3.86 -4.17
CA ALA A 18 25.83 2.87 -3.54
C ALA A 18 25.33 2.69 -2.10
N PRO A 19 25.16 1.44 -1.62
CA PRO A 19 24.66 1.22 -0.28
C PRO A 19 25.52 1.99 0.71
N ALA A 20 24.87 2.76 1.58
CA ALA A 20 25.58 3.53 2.59
C ALA A 20 26.42 2.57 3.46
N SER A 21 27.53 3.04 4.02
CA SER A 21 28.49 2.17 4.74
C SER A 21 27.87 1.45 5.95
N ASP A 22 26.74 1.94 6.44
CA ASP A 22 25.92 1.43 7.54
C ASP A 22 24.76 0.55 7.05
N GLN A 23 24.59 0.36 5.74
CA GLN A 23 23.49 -0.42 5.18
C GLN A 23 23.82 -1.93 5.18
N ILE A 24 22.96 -2.70 5.81
CA ILE A 24 23.00 -4.16 5.81
C ILE A 24 22.50 -4.65 4.46
N GLN A 25 23.29 -5.49 3.80
CA GLN A 25 22.87 -6.20 2.59
C GLN A 25 21.90 -7.30 2.98
N VAL A 26 20.72 -7.29 2.34
CA VAL A 26 19.66 -8.28 2.56
C VAL A 26 19.51 -9.10 1.29
N GLU A 27 19.81 -10.40 1.39
CA GLU A 27 19.73 -11.34 0.27
C GLU A 27 18.73 -12.46 0.59
N ARG A 28 17.79 -12.74 -0.31
CA ARG A 28 16.90 -13.90 -0.14
C ARG A 28 17.63 -15.19 -0.50
N ARG A 29 17.68 -16.14 0.43
CA ARG A 29 18.27 -17.47 0.24
C ARG A 29 17.22 -18.55 0.56
N GLY A 30 16.41 -18.90 -0.43
CA GLY A 30 15.33 -19.87 -0.26
C GLY A 30 14.30 -19.39 0.77
N GLU A 31 14.17 -20.12 1.88
CA GLU A 31 13.20 -19.89 2.96
C GLU A 31 13.66 -18.89 4.03
N LEU A 32 14.84 -18.29 3.88
CA LEU A 32 15.37 -17.28 4.81
C LEU A 32 15.92 -16.03 4.09
N LEU A 33 15.95 -14.89 4.80
CA LEU A 33 16.68 -13.69 4.35
C LEU A 33 18.03 -13.66 5.08
N SER A 34 19.11 -13.68 4.31
CA SER A 34 20.47 -13.49 4.80
C SER A 34 20.75 -12.00 4.95
N LEU A 35 21.29 -11.62 6.11
CA LEU A 35 21.73 -10.27 6.42
C LEU A 35 23.25 -10.28 6.51
N SER A 36 23.92 -9.37 5.80
CA SER A 36 25.36 -9.22 5.91
C SER A 36 25.77 -7.76 5.85
N TRP A 37 26.66 -7.38 6.75
CA TRP A 37 27.26 -6.06 6.83
C TRP A 37 28.71 -6.19 7.27
N ARG A 38 29.56 -5.30 6.81
CA ARG A 38 30.99 -5.32 7.12
C ARG A 38 31.56 -3.92 7.03
N ASP A 39 32.40 -3.58 7.99
CA ASP A 39 33.25 -2.39 7.92
C ASP A 39 34.74 -2.77 8.01
N ALA A 40 35.60 -1.79 8.30
CA ALA A 40 37.05 -1.98 8.39
C ALA A 40 37.49 -2.86 9.57
N GLU A 41 36.69 -2.98 10.63
CA GLU A 41 37.07 -3.60 11.91
C GLU A 41 36.19 -4.80 12.26
N ASP A 42 34.91 -4.74 11.93
CA ASP A 42 33.87 -5.66 12.36
C ASP A 42 33.03 -6.13 11.16
N GLN A 43 32.34 -7.25 11.36
CA GLN A 43 31.36 -7.80 10.44
C GLN A 43 30.13 -8.27 11.21
N LEU A 44 28.96 -8.13 10.59
CA LEU A 44 27.70 -8.59 11.12
C LEU A 44 27.07 -9.50 10.08
N ASN A 45 26.79 -10.73 10.49
CA ASN A 45 26.04 -11.69 9.69
C ASN A 45 24.76 -12.05 10.42
N GLY A 46 23.70 -12.35 9.69
CA GLY A 46 22.43 -12.67 10.30
C GLY A 46 21.48 -13.37 9.35
N VAL A 47 20.40 -13.87 9.93
CA VAL A 47 19.34 -14.56 9.23
C VAL A 47 18.00 -14.12 9.81
N LEU A 48 17.07 -13.77 8.94
CA LEU A 48 15.66 -13.58 9.25
C LEU A 48 14.87 -14.77 8.71
N THR A 49 14.08 -15.40 9.57
CA THR A 49 13.19 -16.52 9.22
C THR A 49 11.76 -16.18 9.66
N PRO A 50 10.74 -16.31 8.79
CA PRO A 50 10.79 -16.80 7.40
C PRO A 50 11.29 -15.74 6.39
N ALA A 51 11.62 -16.17 5.17
CA ALA A 51 12.01 -15.28 4.06
C ALA A 51 10.90 -14.33 3.58
N VAL A 52 9.65 -14.70 3.86
CA VAL A 52 8.45 -13.93 3.56
C VAL A 52 7.73 -13.68 4.87
N PRO A 53 8.16 -12.68 5.65
CA PRO A 53 7.50 -12.36 6.91
C PRO A 53 6.08 -11.87 6.63
N ARG A 54 5.17 -12.21 7.54
CA ARG A 54 3.74 -11.91 7.43
C ARG A 54 3.24 -11.26 8.73
N PRO A 55 2.19 -10.43 8.64
CA PRO A 55 1.54 -9.87 9.81
C PRO A 55 0.98 -10.98 10.70
N GLY A 56 1.17 -10.85 12.01
CA GLY A 56 0.71 -11.81 13.01
C GLY A 56 1.52 -13.11 13.10
N GLU A 57 2.48 -13.33 12.19
CA GLU A 57 3.38 -14.49 12.23
C GLU A 57 4.72 -14.11 12.90
N PRO A 58 5.26 -14.98 13.78
CA PRO A 58 6.55 -14.72 14.40
C PRO A 58 7.68 -14.79 13.38
N LEU A 59 8.48 -13.73 13.33
CA LEU A 59 9.76 -13.72 12.66
C LEU A 59 10.88 -13.87 13.70
N ARG A 60 11.86 -14.71 13.37
CA ARG A 60 13.06 -14.92 14.16
C ARG A 60 14.23 -14.25 13.48
N LEU A 61 14.87 -13.34 14.18
CA LEU A 61 16.11 -12.70 13.77
C LEU A 61 17.26 -13.32 14.57
N THR A 62 18.23 -13.90 13.87
CA THR A 62 19.48 -14.41 14.46
C THR A 62 20.64 -13.62 13.88
N LEU A 63 21.49 -13.07 14.74
CA LEU A 63 22.63 -12.24 14.38
C LEU A 63 23.91 -12.82 14.98
N SER A 64 25.02 -12.63 14.29
CA SER A 64 26.36 -12.95 14.75
C SER A 64 27.26 -11.77 14.43
N VAL A 65 27.80 -11.14 15.46
CA VAL A 65 28.79 -10.06 15.34
C VAL A 65 30.18 -10.69 15.45
N GLY A 66 30.99 -10.49 14.42
CA GLY A 66 32.38 -10.93 14.38
C GLY A 66 33.31 -9.73 14.31
N ASN A 67 34.46 -9.83 14.97
CA ASN A 67 35.54 -8.86 14.81
C ASN A 67 36.56 -9.43 13.81
N LEU A 68 37.04 -8.60 12.88
CA LEU A 68 38.01 -9.01 11.86
C LEU A 68 39.43 -9.13 12.42
N GLN A 69 39.75 -8.34 13.46
CA GLN A 69 41.06 -8.26 14.10
C GLN A 69 40.88 -8.13 15.62
N GLY A 70 40.53 -9.24 16.29
CA GLY A 70 40.30 -9.20 17.72
C GLY A 70 39.68 -10.46 18.31
N PRO A 71 39.43 -10.47 19.62
CA PRO A 71 38.69 -11.55 20.26
C PRO A 71 37.23 -11.59 19.76
N PRO A 72 36.54 -12.72 19.92
CA PRO A 72 35.11 -12.81 19.62
C PRO A 72 34.30 -11.78 20.40
N PHE A 73 33.31 -11.19 19.74
CA PHE A 73 32.42 -10.22 20.36
C PHE A 73 31.60 -10.89 21.49
N GLN A 74 31.48 -10.23 22.64
CA GLN A 74 30.73 -10.72 23.81
C GLN A 74 29.65 -9.73 24.28
N GLY A 75 29.51 -8.59 23.62
CA GLY A 75 28.65 -7.49 24.06
C GLY A 75 27.16 -7.72 23.81
N ALA A 76 26.35 -6.77 24.26
CA ALA A 76 24.92 -6.75 23.98
C ALA A 76 24.66 -6.26 22.54
N VAL A 77 23.62 -6.82 21.92
CA VAL A 77 23.09 -6.37 20.63
C VAL A 77 21.65 -5.94 20.85
N THR A 78 21.32 -4.74 20.42
CA THR A 78 19.97 -4.19 20.47
C THR A 78 19.47 -4.00 19.06
N VAL A 79 18.24 -4.41 18.79
CA VAL A 79 17.58 -4.23 17.50
C VAL A 79 16.33 -3.41 17.70
N ALA A 80 16.07 -2.51 16.77
CA ALA A 80 14.91 -1.66 16.81
C ALA A 80 14.16 -1.75 15.48
N PHE A 81 12.88 -2.09 15.55
CA PHE A 81 12.01 -2.31 14.39
C PHE A 81 11.08 -1.13 14.22
N SER A 82 11.04 -0.52 13.04
CA SER A 82 10.14 0.58 12.71
C SER A 82 9.48 0.34 11.35
N ARG A 83 8.25 0.81 11.20
CA ARG A 83 7.52 0.73 9.94
C ARG A 83 7.71 2.03 9.16
N GLU A 84 7.96 1.92 7.86
CA GLU A 84 8.14 3.10 7.01
C GLU A 84 6.89 3.99 7.03
N GLY A 85 7.08 5.28 7.29
CA GLY A 85 5.99 6.27 7.32
C GLY A 85 5.12 6.25 8.60
N VAL A 86 5.42 5.40 9.59
CA VAL A 86 4.67 5.33 10.85
C VAL A 86 5.54 5.76 12.03
N PRO A 87 5.09 6.73 12.84
CA PRO A 87 5.82 7.12 14.03
C PRO A 87 5.74 6.01 15.09
N GLY A 88 6.87 5.40 15.41
CA GLY A 88 6.98 4.37 16.43
C GLY A 88 8.10 3.38 16.13
N GLN A 89 8.79 2.95 17.18
CA GLN A 89 9.86 1.94 17.07
C GLN A 89 9.76 0.95 18.22
N VAL A 90 9.90 -0.33 17.90
CA VAL A 90 9.92 -1.43 18.88
C VAL A 90 11.36 -1.86 19.08
N THR A 91 11.94 -1.52 20.23
CA THR A 91 13.31 -1.89 20.57
C THR A 91 13.35 -3.17 21.39
N ARG A 92 14.19 -4.11 20.99
CA ARG A 92 14.43 -5.41 21.65
C ARG A 92 15.92 -5.64 21.84
N THR A 93 16.32 -6.03 23.04
CA THR A 93 17.67 -6.54 23.29
C THR A 93 17.71 -8.01 22.93
N LEU A 94 18.67 -8.42 22.11
CA LEU A 94 18.77 -9.81 21.68
C LEU A 94 19.36 -10.67 22.80
N THR A 95 18.84 -11.89 22.88
CA THR A 95 19.33 -12.90 23.83
C THR A 95 20.48 -13.65 23.19
N ARG A 96 21.53 -13.91 23.97
CA ARG A 96 22.69 -14.65 23.47
C ARG A 96 22.46 -16.16 23.59
N ASP A 97 22.57 -16.85 22.46
CA ASP A 97 22.45 -18.29 22.29
C ASP A 97 23.80 -18.92 21.86
N ALA A 98 23.81 -20.23 21.64
CA ALA A 98 25.01 -20.98 21.22
C ALA A 98 25.55 -20.58 19.84
N VAL A 99 24.70 -20.02 18.97
CA VAL A 99 25.04 -19.69 17.56
C VAL A 99 25.23 -18.18 17.35
N GLY A 100 24.85 -17.34 18.34
CA GLY A 100 24.88 -15.89 18.21
C GLY A 100 23.86 -15.21 19.12
N TRP A 101 23.26 -14.14 18.65
CA TRP A 101 22.20 -13.38 19.31
C TRP A 101 20.88 -13.61 18.58
N SER A 102 19.81 -13.89 19.30
CA SER A 102 18.49 -14.08 18.68
C SER A 102 17.41 -13.24 19.35
N THR A 103 16.39 -12.93 18.57
CA THR A 103 15.13 -12.35 19.06
C THR A 103 13.98 -12.84 18.18
N GLU A 104 12.80 -12.82 18.76
CA GLU A 104 11.54 -13.05 18.05
C GLU A 104 10.75 -11.74 18.03
N PHE A 105 10.13 -11.45 16.91
CA PHE A 105 9.29 -10.28 16.70
C PHE A 105 8.07 -10.68 15.88
N VAL A 106 6.92 -10.09 16.15
CA VAL A 106 5.68 -10.34 15.40
C VAL A 106 5.26 -9.02 14.76
N PRO A 107 5.40 -8.85 13.44
CA PRO A 107 4.89 -7.69 12.74
C PRO A 107 3.36 -7.62 12.89
N ASP A 108 2.84 -6.43 13.12
CA ASP A 108 1.40 -6.18 13.25
C ASP A 108 0.73 -5.97 11.89
N GLU A 109 1.42 -5.31 10.96
CA GLU A 109 0.90 -4.98 9.62
C GLU A 109 1.89 -5.29 8.50
N ALA A 110 1.35 -5.41 7.28
CA ALA A 110 2.14 -5.56 6.06
C ALA A 110 2.77 -4.21 5.65
N GLY A 111 3.87 -4.26 4.91
CA GLY A 111 4.57 -3.05 4.44
C GLY A 111 6.09 -3.15 4.51
N THR A 112 6.76 -2.03 4.27
CA THR A 112 8.21 -1.90 4.45
C THR A 112 8.55 -1.67 5.91
N TRP A 113 9.47 -2.48 6.42
CA TRP A 113 10.00 -2.38 7.76
C TRP A 113 11.50 -2.08 7.72
N ASP A 114 11.92 -1.13 8.54
CA ASP A 114 13.30 -0.80 8.83
C ASP A 114 13.75 -1.54 10.10
N VAL A 115 14.99 -2.01 10.09
CA VAL A 115 15.65 -2.69 11.22
C VAL A 115 16.96 -1.99 11.51
N ASP A 116 17.06 -1.42 12.70
CA ASP A 116 18.27 -0.79 13.18
C ASP A 116 18.96 -1.70 14.19
N VAL A 117 20.11 -2.25 13.81
CA VAL A 117 20.94 -3.07 14.69
C VAL A 117 22.01 -2.21 15.32
N ARG A 118 22.02 -2.14 16.65
CA ARG A 118 22.97 -1.35 17.44
C ARG A 118 23.77 -2.26 18.35
N PHE A 119 25.09 -2.08 18.34
CA PHE A 119 26.01 -2.84 19.18
C PHE A 119 27.24 -1.99 19.50
N LEU A 120 27.91 -2.34 20.60
CA LEU A 120 29.05 -1.60 21.11
C LEU A 120 30.29 -2.49 21.10
N THR A 121 31.19 -2.28 20.14
CA THR A 121 32.51 -2.93 20.12
C THR A 121 33.54 -2.01 20.78
N THR A 122 34.57 -1.59 20.05
CA THR A 122 35.47 -0.50 20.46
C THR A 122 34.79 0.86 20.36
N ARG A 123 33.80 0.98 19.48
CA ARG A 123 32.98 2.18 19.23
C ARG A 123 31.52 1.79 19.09
N PRO A 124 30.57 2.69 19.39
CA PRO A 124 29.15 2.43 19.13
C PRO A 124 28.94 2.36 17.61
N LYS A 125 28.28 1.28 17.17
CA LYS A 125 27.95 1.05 15.75
C LYS A 125 26.45 0.85 15.59
N ALA A 126 25.94 1.30 14.45
CA ALA A 126 24.56 1.12 14.04
C ALA A 126 24.55 0.66 12.57
N ALA A 127 23.78 -0.37 12.27
CA ALA A 127 23.64 -0.92 10.94
C ALA A 127 22.15 -1.05 10.61
N HIS A 128 21.78 -0.64 9.40
CA HIS A 128 20.40 -0.43 8.98
C HIS A 128 20.02 -1.44 7.88
N ALA A 129 18.96 -2.22 8.08
CA ALA A 129 18.40 -3.11 7.07
C ALA A 129 16.96 -2.71 6.74
N ARG A 130 16.53 -3.04 5.52
CA ARG A 130 15.12 -2.94 5.11
C ARG A 130 14.62 -4.27 4.63
N PHE A 131 13.39 -4.62 5.01
CA PHE A 131 12.71 -5.79 4.51
C PHE A 131 11.21 -5.52 4.33
N THR A 132 10.55 -6.34 3.54
CA THR A 132 9.11 -6.18 3.25
C THR A 132 8.32 -7.31 3.90
N VAL A 133 7.34 -6.95 4.71
CA VAL A 133 6.32 -7.85 5.24
C VAL A 133 5.19 -7.94 4.24
N SER A 134 4.90 -9.16 3.78
CA SER A 134 3.92 -9.40 2.72
C SER A 134 2.52 -9.59 3.29
N GLU A 135 1.52 -9.07 2.59
CA GLU A 135 0.11 -9.32 2.91
C GLU A 135 -0.17 -10.83 2.88
N PRO A 136 -0.97 -11.37 3.81
CA PRO A 136 -1.41 -12.75 3.74
C PRO A 136 -2.20 -12.98 2.44
N PRO A 137 -1.97 -14.11 1.74
CA PRO A 137 -2.73 -14.46 0.54
C PRO A 137 -4.19 -14.70 0.94
N VAL A 138 -5.11 -14.10 0.19
CA VAL A 138 -6.55 -14.28 0.39
C VAL A 138 -6.87 -15.78 0.34
N PRO A 139 -7.55 -16.34 1.36
CA PRO A 139 -7.87 -17.76 1.38
C PRO A 139 -8.63 -18.16 0.11
N PRO A 140 -8.30 -19.30 -0.54
CA PRO A 140 -8.92 -19.71 -1.80
C PRO A 140 -10.43 -19.95 -1.66
N MET A 141 -10.91 -20.17 -0.43
CA MET A 141 -12.34 -20.28 -0.12
C MET A 141 -13.10 -18.99 -0.44
N VAL A 142 -12.52 -17.82 -0.16
CA VAL A 142 -13.15 -16.52 -0.46
C VAL A 142 -13.35 -16.38 -1.97
N TRP A 143 -12.34 -16.76 -2.77
CA TRP A 143 -12.45 -16.76 -4.22
C TRP A 143 -13.53 -17.72 -4.74
N ARG A 144 -13.61 -18.93 -4.16
CA ARG A 144 -14.65 -19.91 -4.51
C ARG A 144 -16.04 -19.39 -4.22
N VAL A 145 -16.26 -18.77 -3.07
CA VAL A 145 -17.56 -18.17 -2.70
C VAL A 145 -17.91 -17.02 -3.63
N LEU A 146 -16.94 -16.14 -3.95
CA LEU A 146 -17.13 -15.03 -4.87
C LEU A 146 -17.53 -15.52 -6.28
N LEU A 147 -16.85 -16.56 -6.78
CA LEU A 147 -17.18 -17.19 -8.05
C LEU A 147 -18.56 -17.86 -8.04
N LEU A 148 -18.94 -18.52 -6.93
CA LEU A 148 -20.27 -19.12 -6.78
C LEU A 148 -21.36 -18.06 -6.78
N LEU A 149 -21.16 -16.95 -6.05
CA LEU A 149 -22.10 -15.83 -6.04
C LEU A 149 -22.23 -15.19 -7.42
N ALA A 150 -21.12 -14.89 -8.08
CA ALA A 150 -21.12 -14.32 -9.43
C ALA A 150 -21.79 -15.27 -10.44
N GLY A 151 -21.46 -16.56 -10.40
CA GLY A 151 -22.04 -17.60 -11.25
C GLY A 151 -23.54 -17.79 -10.98
N GLY A 152 -23.96 -17.80 -9.71
CA GLY A 152 -25.36 -17.87 -9.33
C GLY A 152 -26.16 -16.65 -9.78
N LEU A 153 -25.61 -15.45 -9.61
CA LEU A 153 -26.26 -14.21 -10.05
C LEU A 153 -26.40 -14.16 -11.58
N LEU A 154 -25.36 -14.61 -12.30
CA LEU A 154 -25.40 -14.74 -13.75
C LEU A 154 -26.48 -15.75 -14.19
N LEU A 155 -26.54 -16.92 -13.54
CA LEU A 155 -27.53 -17.94 -13.84
C LEU A 155 -28.96 -17.43 -13.61
N VAL A 156 -29.20 -16.73 -12.49
CA VAL A 156 -30.49 -16.09 -12.19
C VAL A 156 -30.84 -15.04 -13.25
N ARG A 157 -29.87 -14.20 -13.65
CA ARG A 157 -30.05 -13.20 -14.72
C ARG A 157 -30.44 -13.84 -16.06
N VAL A 158 -29.76 -14.92 -16.44
CA VAL A 158 -30.05 -15.66 -17.67
C VAL A 158 -31.44 -16.29 -17.60
N LEU A 159 -31.77 -16.96 -16.50
CA LEU A 159 -33.06 -17.60 -16.31
C LEU A 159 -34.20 -16.58 -16.35
N TYR A 160 -34.01 -15.43 -15.70
CA TYR A 160 -34.95 -14.31 -15.72
C TYR A 160 -35.12 -13.69 -17.12
N ALA A 161 -34.04 -13.55 -17.88
CA ALA A 161 -34.10 -13.06 -19.25
C ALA A 161 -34.86 -14.03 -20.17
N VAL A 162 -34.68 -15.34 -19.98
CA VAL A 162 -35.38 -16.38 -20.73
C VAL A 162 -36.87 -16.41 -20.37
N THR A 163 -37.23 -16.37 -19.08
CA THR A 163 -38.63 -16.41 -18.65
C THR A 163 -39.41 -15.16 -19.06
N ARG A 164 -38.78 -13.98 -19.06
CA ARG A 164 -39.44 -12.74 -19.55
C ARG A 164 -39.60 -12.67 -21.06
N ARG A 165 -38.76 -13.34 -21.85
CA ARG A 165 -38.92 -13.39 -23.32
C ARG A 165 -40.12 -14.22 -23.78
N GLY A 166 -40.69 -15.06 -22.91
CA GLY A 166 -41.88 -15.86 -23.21
C GLY A 166 -43.22 -15.20 -22.91
N VAL A 167 -43.24 -14.02 -22.26
CA VAL A 167 -44.48 -13.28 -21.96
C VAL A 167 -44.63 -12.17 -22.99
N THR A 168 -45.23 -12.50 -24.14
CA THR A 168 -45.82 -11.49 -25.02
C THR A 168 -47.00 -10.89 -24.27
N PRO A 169 -46.98 -9.60 -23.87
CA PRO A 169 -48.20 -8.94 -23.42
C PRO A 169 -49.18 -8.96 -24.59
N GLU A 170 -50.28 -9.68 -24.41
CA GLU A 170 -51.40 -9.73 -25.33
C GLU A 170 -51.82 -8.29 -25.65
N HIS A 171 -51.68 -7.93 -26.92
CA HIS A 171 -51.98 -6.61 -27.46
C HIS A 171 -53.48 -6.34 -27.26
N PRO A 172 -53.90 -5.28 -26.54
CA PRO A 172 -55.30 -4.89 -26.54
C PRO A 172 -55.67 -4.52 -27.97
N ILE A 173 -56.62 -5.25 -28.54
CA ILE A 173 -57.18 -5.01 -29.87
C ILE A 173 -57.73 -3.57 -29.89
N PRO A 174 -57.21 -2.65 -30.73
CA PRO A 174 -57.85 -1.35 -30.91
C PRO A 174 -59.18 -1.55 -31.63
N PRO A 175 -60.32 -1.01 -31.15
CA PRO A 175 -61.56 -1.05 -31.91
C PRO A 175 -61.40 -0.22 -33.19
N LEU A 176 -61.83 -0.83 -34.30
CA LEU A 176 -61.83 -0.32 -35.67
C LEU A 176 -62.59 1.02 -35.81
N PRO A 177 -62.23 1.84 -36.82
CA PRO A 177 -62.60 3.24 -36.94
C PRO A 177 -64.09 3.42 -37.33
N GLN A 178 -64.85 4.12 -36.48
CA GLN A 178 -66.15 4.68 -36.88
C GLN A 178 -65.93 5.98 -37.65
N ALA A 179 -66.38 6.00 -38.91
CA ALA A 179 -66.31 7.14 -39.80
C ALA A 179 -67.49 8.10 -39.61
N ALA A 180 -67.14 9.40 -39.58
CA ALA A 180 -67.88 10.61 -39.99
C ALA A 180 -69.02 11.14 -39.08
N PRO A 181 -69.37 12.47 -39.09
CA PRO A 181 -68.96 13.54 -40.02
C PRO A 181 -68.55 14.90 -39.39
N VAL A 182 -68.17 15.81 -40.29
CA VAL A 182 -67.59 17.16 -40.20
C VAL A 182 -68.51 18.20 -39.56
N GLU A 183 -67.98 19.09 -38.70
CA GLU A 183 -68.49 20.47 -38.57
C GLU A 183 -67.40 21.44 -38.08
N ALA A 184 -67.57 22.71 -38.45
CA ALA A 184 -66.57 23.72 -38.77
C ALA A 184 -65.76 24.35 -37.61
N THR A 185 -64.49 24.69 -37.92
CA THR A 185 -63.65 25.77 -37.35
C THR A 185 -64.36 27.14 -37.29
N PRO A 186 -63.92 28.17 -36.52
CA PRO A 186 -62.52 28.56 -36.20
C PRO A 186 -62.31 29.04 -34.74
N VAL A 187 -61.12 29.28 -34.18
CA VAL A 187 -60.23 30.45 -34.38
C VAL A 187 -58.92 30.19 -33.60
N GLU A 188 -57.77 30.22 -34.30
CA GLU A 188 -56.40 30.51 -33.80
C GLU A 188 -56.32 32.02 -33.44
N PRO A 189 -55.35 32.60 -32.66
CA PRO A 189 -53.99 32.11 -32.51
C PRO A 189 -53.22 32.45 -31.21
N GLY A 190 -52.00 31.90 -31.15
CA GLY A 190 -50.96 32.23 -30.18
C GLY A 190 -50.11 30.97 -29.93
N ALA A 191 -49.35 30.46 -30.90
CA ALA A 191 -48.04 30.99 -31.31
C ALA A 191 -47.23 31.45 -30.09
N ALA A 192 -46.05 30.93 -29.75
CA ALA A 192 -45.08 30.12 -30.47
C ALA A 192 -44.17 29.50 -29.37
N THR A 193 -43.64 28.28 -29.51
CA THR A 193 -42.26 28.04 -29.99
C THR A 193 -41.24 28.70 -29.03
N SER A 194 -40.27 28.04 -28.41
CA SER A 194 -39.40 26.97 -28.90
C SER A 194 -38.46 26.52 -27.77
N GLU A 195 -37.95 25.30 -27.95
CA GLU A 195 -36.55 24.89 -27.71
C GLU A 195 -35.93 24.86 -26.30
N ALA A 196 -35.66 23.62 -25.87
CA ALA A 196 -34.49 23.19 -25.11
C ALA A 196 -33.17 23.38 -25.93
N PRO A 197 -31.96 22.89 -25.56
CA PRO A 197 -31.46 22.30 -24.32
C PRO A 197 -30.03 22.77 -23.90
N GLY A 198 -29.56 22.33 -22.72
CA GLY A 198 -28.14 22.18 -22.38
C GLY A 198 -27.45 23.43 -21.83
N ALA A 199 -26.33 23.36 -21.12
CA ALA A 199 -25.57 22.31 -20.47
C ALA A 199 -24.51 23.03 -19.59
N ALA A 200 -24.02 22.37 -18.53
CA ALA A 200 -22.82 22.73 -17.77
C ALA A 200 -22.94 24.04 -16.94
N ALA A 201 -22.24 24.28 -15.83
CA ALA A 201 -21.25 23.53 -15.07
C ALA A 201 -21.07 24.30 -13.72
N THR A 202 -20.81 23.54 -12.64
CA THR A 202 -19.75 23.80 -11.65
C THR A 202 -19.88 24.91 -10.58
N SER A 203 -19.54 24.49 -9.34
CA SER A 203 -19.07 25.24 -8.15
C SER A 203 -20.07 26.21 -7.48
N GLU A 204 -20.10 26.44 -6.17
CA GLU A 204 -19.22 26.11 -5.06
C GLU A 204 -20.04 26.18 -3.76
N ALA A 205 -19.65 25.39 -2.77
CA ALA A 205 -20.22 25.36 -1.43
C ALA A 205 -19.69 26.55 -0.58
N PRO A 206 -20.23 26.77 0.62
CA PRO A 206 -20.37 28.08 1.27
C PRO A 206 -19.22 28.45 2.23
N GLY A 207 -19.23 29.74 2.62
CA GLY A 207 -18.91 30.19 3.98
C GLY A 207 -17.42 30.25 4.33
N ALA A 208 -16.79 31.42 4.28
CA ALA A 208 -16.78 32.37 5.40
C ALA A 208 -16.26 31.78 6.73
N ALA A 209 -14.95 31.86 6.96
CA ALA A 209 -14.39 32.37 8.21
C ALA A 209 -12.89 32.65 8.01
N ALA A 210 -12.49 33.86 8.36
CA ALA A 210 -11.14 34.38 8.29
C ALA A 210 -10.35 34.06 9.60
N PRO A 211 -9.26 34.78 9.92
CA PRO A 211 -7.88 34.30 9.90
C PRO A 211 -7.28 34.13 11.31
N VAL A 212 -6.27 33.28 11.50
CA VAL A 212 -5.39 33.37 12.67
C VAL A 212 -3.94 33.15 12.25
N GLU A 213 -3.16 34.22 12.42
CA GLU A 213 -1.72 34.35 12.24
C GLU A 213 -0.95 33.79 13.48
N PRO A 214 0.40 33.81 13.54
CA PRO A 214 1.22 32.65 13.85
C PRO A 214 1.71 32.61 15.31
N THR A 215 1.80 31.44 15.92
CA THR A 215 2.46 31.27 17.23
C THR A 215 3.89 30.76 17.04
N ALA A 216 4.84 31.56 17.51
CA ALA A 216 6.28 31.32 17.55
C ALA A 216 6.67 30.16 18.50
N PRO A 217 7.84 29.52 18.30
CA PRO A 217 8.28 28.37 19.10
C PRO A 217 8.80 28.78 20.49
N PRO A 218 8.59 27.96 21.54
CA PRO A 218 9.21 28.20 22.84
C PRO A 218 10.69 27.81 22.85
N ALA A 219 11.46 28.66 23.55
CA ALA A 219 12.91 28.67 23.68
C ALA A 219 13.49 27.57 24.59
N ASP A 220 14.77 27.30 24.37
CA ASP A 220 15.70 26.47 25.17
C ASP A 220 15.69 26.82 26.68
N PRO A 221 15.87 25.83 27.57
CA PRO A 221 16.24 26.08 28.97
C PRO A 221 17.76 26.26 29.17
N PRO A 222 18.20 27.09 30.14
CA PRO A 222 19.60 27.41 30.37
C PRO A 222 20.41 26.28 31.03
N ALA A 223 21.69 26.25 30.69
CA ALA A 223 22.72 25.51 31.40
C ALA A 223 22.97 26.12 32.80
N ASP A 224 22.97 25.29 33.85
CA ASP A 224 23.75 25.53 35.07
C ASP A 224 23.75 24.30 36.01
N ARG A 225 24.90 23.61 36.09
CA ARG A 225 25.66 23.23 37.30
C ARG A 225 26.76 22.22 37.01
#